data_AF-A0A7C6Z169-F1
#
_entry.id   AF-A0A7C6Z169-F1
#
_cell.length_a   1.000
_cell.length_b   1.000
_cell.length_c   1.000
_cell.angle_alpha   90.00
_cell.angle_beta   90.00
_cell.angle_gamma   90.00
#
_symmetry.space_group_name_H-M   'P 1'
#
loop_
_entity.id
_entity.type
_entity.pdbx_description
1 polymer ?
#
loop_
_entity_poly.entity_id
_entity_poly.type
_entity_poly.pdbx_seq_one_letter_code
_entity_poly.pdbx_strand_id
1 'polypeptide(L)'
;MQIEKLEQQEKGIDYFKTLVMYVINAREDINMNIVNKVVKNISLGRSEEIMTIAEQLFKEGMEKGIREGIKEGLEEGLQKGLQEGLQEGIIEGKKKTAKNLLKLRLPTEQVAEAAELSIEEVMQLKKEIEGV
;
A
#
# COMPACT_ATOMS: atom_id res chain seq x y z
N MET A 1 -14.46 -36.72 -31.34
CA MET A 1 -15.39 -35.87 -32.13
C MET A 1 -16.27 -34.93 -31.31
N GLN A 2 -17.21 -35.37 -30.45
CA GLN A 2 -18.04 -34.42 -29.65
C GLN A 2 -17.26 -33.80 -28.47
N ILE A 3 -16.42 -34.56 -27.79
CA ILE A 3 -15.62 -34.08 -26.64
C ILE A 3 -14.55 -33.07 -27.08
N GLU A 4 -13.83 -33.33 -28.17
CA GLU A 4 -12.84 -32.37 -28.73
C GLU A 4 -13.47 -31.04 -29.18
N LYS A 5 -14.72 -31.06 -29.69
CA LYS A 5 -15.44 -29.85 -30.04
C LYS A 5 -15.80 -29.01 -28.82
N LEU A 6 -16.19 -29.66 -27.72
CA LEU A 6 -16.47 -28.98 -26.45
C LEU A 6 -15.18 -28.37 -25.87
N GLU A 7 -14.06 -29.10 -25.91
CA GLU A 7 -12.76 -28.62 -25.42
C GLU A 7 -12.18 -27.45 -26.25
N GLN A 8 -12.39 -27.45 -27.57
CA GLN A 8 -12.02 -26.34 -28.45
C GLN A 8 -12.89 -25.09 -28.22
N GLN A 9 -14.18 -25.28 -27.90
CA GLN A 9 -15.07 -24.17 -27.54
C GLN A 9 -14.68 -23.54 -26.20
N GLU A 10 -14.33 -24.35 -25.21
CA GLU A 10 -13.88 -23.87 -23.89
C GLU A 10 -12.58 -23.05 -24.00
N LYS A 11 -11.59 -23.53 -24.76
CA LYS A 11 -10.37 -22.76 -25.06
C LYS A 11 -10.66 -21.45 -25.78
N GLY A 12 -11.62 -21.44 -26.71
CA GLY A 12 -12.06 -20.22 -27.42
C GLY A 12 -12.65 -19.17 -26.47
N ILE A 13 -13.41 -19.60 -25.47
CA ILE A 13 -13.96 -18.73 -24.42
C ILE A 13 -12.83 -18.16 -23.56
N ASP A 14 -11.82 -18.94 -23.20
CA ASP A 14 -10.71 -18.45 -22.38
C ASP A 14 -9.79 -17.46 -23.10
N TYR A 15 -9.57 -17.64 -24.42
CA TYR A 15 -8.88 -16.62 -25.23
C TYR A 15 -9.69 -15.33 -25.31
N PHE A 16 -11.01 -15.43 -25.48
CA PHE A 16 -11.90 -14.27 -25.49
C PHE A 16 -11.89 -13.54 -24.13
N LYS A 17 -11.98 -14.26 -23.01
CA LYS A 17 -11.82 -13.72 -21.64
C LYS A 17 -10.52 -12.94 -21.50
N THR A 18 -9.41 -13.55 -21.93
CA THR A 18 -8.08 -12.94 -21.84
C THR A 18 -7.99 -11.65 -22.65
N LEU A 19 -8.55 -11.63 -23.87
CA LEU A 19 -8.59 -10.44 -24.71
C LEU A 19 -9.42 -9.32 -24.09
N VAL A 20 -10.61 -9.64 -23.57
CA VAL A 20 -11.49 -8.68 -22.89
C VAL A 20 -10.79 -8.09 -21.66
N MET A 21 -10.14 -8.93 -20.86
CA MET A 21 -9.38 -8.50 -19.68
C MET A 21 -8.21 -7.58 -20.06
N TYR A 22 -7.47 -7.92 -21.12
CA TYR A 22 -6.40 -7.06 -21.61
C TYR A 22 -6.92 -5.68 -22.03
N VAL A 23 -8.04 -5.63 -22.77
CA VAL A 23 -8.63 -4.37 -23.24
C VAL A 23 -9.15 -3.52 -22.08
N ILE A 24 -9.84 -4.11 -21.09
CA ILE A 24 -10.35 -3.39 -19.91
C ILE A 24 -9.20 -2.86 -19.06
N ASN A 25 -8.16 -3.66 -18.82
CA ASN A 25 -7.03 -3.25 -17.99
C ASN A 25 -6.13 -2.21 -18.67
N ALA A 26 -6.10 -2.16 -20.01
CA ALA A 26 -5.30 -1.19 -20.74
C ALA A 26 -5.95 0.19 -20.87
N ARG A 27 -7.24 0.33 -20.53
CA ARG A 27 -8.08 1.48 -20.87
C ARG A 27 -9.03 1.85 -19.73
N GLU A 28 -8.69 2.91 -19.00
CA GLU A 28 -9.52 3.41 -17.89
C GLU A 28 -10.90 3.92 -18.33
N ASP A 29 -11.07 4.27 -19.61
CA ASP A 29 -12.34 4.72 -20.19
C ASP A 29 -13.36 3.59 -20.42
N ILE A 30 -12.96 2.32 -20.29
CA ILE A 30 -13.83 1.16 -20.50
C ILE A 30 -14.39 0.68 -19.16
N ASN A 31 -15.71 0.81 -18.98
CA ASN A 31 -16.42 0.36 -17.79
C ASN A 31 -17.56 -0.62 -18.12
N MET A 32 -18.14 -1.25 -17.09
CA MET A 32 -19.19 -2.26 -17.27
C MET A 32 -20.44 -1.75 -17.98
N ASN A 33 -20.74 -0.45 -17.93
CA ASN A 33 -21.87 0.10 -18.67
C ASN A 33 -21.61 0.05 -20.19
N ILE A 34 -20.36 0.28 -20.61
CA ILE A 34 -19.95 0.19 -22.01
C ILE A 34 -19.93 -1.27 -22.46
N VAL A 35 -19.33 -2.16 -21.65
CA VAL A 35 -19.31 -3.60 -21.93
C VAL A 35 -20.73 -4.14 -22.07
N ASN A 36 -21.62 -3.84 -21.12
CA ASN A 36 -23.01 -4.28 -21.15
C ASN A 36 -23.78 -3.79 -22.38
N LYS A 37 -23.52 -2.56 -22.84
CA LYS A 37 -24.13 -2.03 -24.08
C LYS A 37 -23.67 -2.79 -25.31
N VAL A 38 -22.37 -3.08 -25.40
CA VAL A 38 -21.78 -3.80 -26.53
C VAL A 38 -22.28 -5.24 -26.56
N VAL A 39 -22.27 -5.95 -25.43
CA VAL A 39 -22.70 -7.36 -25.32
C VAL A 39 -24.17 -7.56 -25.71
N LYS A 40 -25.05 -6.63 -25.30
CA LYS A 40 -26.48 -6.68 -25.66
C LYS A 40 -26.75 -6.59 -27.17
N ASN A 41 -25.82 -6.05 -27.96
CA ASN A 41 -25.98 -5.87 -29.40
C ASN A 41 -25.47 -7.05 -30.24
N ILE A 42 -24.76 -8.03 -29.65
CA ILE A 42 -24.02 -9.05 -30.42
C ILE A 42 -24.83 -10.35 -30.63
N SER A 43 -25.69 -10.75 -29.68
CA SER A 43 -26.78 -11.75 -29.82
C SER A 43 -27.34 -12.12 -28.43
N LEU A 44 -28.66 -12.15 -28.26
CA LEU A 44 -29.35 -12.43 -26.98
C LEU A 44 -28.95 -13.78 -26.36
N GLY A 45 -28.71 -14.82 -27.16
CA GLY A 45 -28.39 -16.16 -26.65
C GLY A 45 -26.97 -16.32 -26.08
N ARG A 46 -26.01 -15.51 -26.55
CA ARG A 46 -24.63 -15.48 -25.99
C ARG A 46 -24.43 -14.31 -25.02
N SER A 47 -25.39 -13.37 -24.98
CA SER A 47 -25.35 -12.19 -24.13
C SER A 47 -25.30 -12.57 -22.64
N GLU A 48 -26.03 -13.58 -22.20
CA GLU A 48 -26.04 -14.00 -20.79
C GLU A 48 -24.72 -14.65 -20.35
N GLU A 49 -24.15 -15.54 -21.18
CA GLU A 49 -22.85 -16.17 -20.91
C GLU A 49 -21.72 -15.13 -20.89
N ILE A 50 -21.73 -14.20 -21.86
CA ILE A 50 -20.74 -13.13 -21.93
C ILE A 50 -20.92 -12.15 -20.76
N MET A 51 -22.14 -11.86 -20.33
CA MET A 51 -22.42 -10.99 -19.19
C MET A 51 -21.95 -11.61 -17.87
N THR A 52 -22.21 -12.91 -17.67
CA THR A 52 -21.70 -13.67 -16.50
C THR A 52 -20.16 -13.65 -16.45
N ILE A 53 -19.53 -13.87 -17.60
CA ILE A 53 -18.07 -13.82 -17.72
C ILE A 53 -17.56 -12.41 -17.42
N ALA A 54 -18.17 -11.37 -18.00
CA ALA A 54 -17.75 -10.00 -17.78
C ALA A 54 -17.91 -9.57 -16.31
N GLU A 55 -19.00 -9.98 -15.66
CA GLU A 55 -19.24 -9.75 -14.23
C GLU A 55 -18.19 -10.42 -13.34
N GLN A 56 -17.84 -11.68 -13.63
CA GLN A 56 -16.77 -12.39 -12.93
C GLN A 56 -15.43 -11.68 -13.11
N LEU A 57 -15.08 -11.31 -14.34
CA LEU A 57 -13.81 -10.64 -14.65
C LEU A 57 -13.71 -9.27 -13.96
N PHE A 58 -14.81 -8.51 -13.95
CA PHE A 58 -14.83 -7.21 -13.27
C PHE A 58 -14.67 -7.35 -11.77
N LYS A 59 -15.34 -8.35 -11.17
CA LYS A 59 -15.23 -8.66 -9.75
C LYS A 59 -13.80 -9.06 -9.39
N GLU A 60 -13.17 -9.96 -10.15
CA GLU A 60 -11.80 -10.39 -9.92
C GLU A 60 -10.80 -9.24 -10.07
N GLY A 61 -10.95 -8.40 -11.10
CA GLY A 61 -10.11 -7.22 -11.30
C GLY A 61 -10.22 -6.22 -10.16
N MET A 62 -11.44 -5.94 -9.70
CA MET A 62 -11.70 -5.06 -8.56
C MET A 62 -11.13 -5.64 -7.25
N GLU A 63 -11.36 -6.93 -6.98
CA GLU A 63 -10.82 -7.60 -5.79
C GLU A 63 -9.29 -7.61 -5.78
N LYS A 64 -8.66 -7.83 -6.94
CA LYS A 64 -7.20 -7.77 -7.08
C LYS A 64 -6.68 -6.36 -6.85
N GLY A 65 -7.27 -5.34 -7.48
CA GLY A 65 -6.85 -3.95 -7.31
C GLY A 65 -7.00 -3.46 -5.86
N ILE A 66 -8.09 -3.82 -5.18
CA ILE A 66 -8.28 -3.51 -3.75
C ILE A 66 -7.20 -4.21 -2.91
N ARG A 67 -6.94 -5.49 -3.16
CA ARG A 67 -5.95 -6.27 -2.41
C ARG A 67 -4.54 -5.72 -2.57
N GLU A 68 -4.15 -5.40 -3.80
CA GLU A 68 -2.84 -4.83 -4.12
C GLU A 68 -2.71 -3.43 -3.49
N GLY A 69 -3.70 -2.56 -3.66
CA GLY A 69 -3.70 -1.22 -3.07
C GLY A 69 -3.65 -1.23 -1.53
N ILE A 70 -4.39 -2.13 -0.87
CA ILE A 70 -4.31 -2.28 0.60
C ILE A 70 -2.93 -2.77 1.02
N LYS A 71 -2.37 -3.76 0.30
CA LYS A 71 -1.07 -4.32 0.63
C LYS A 71 0.03 -3.27 0.52
N GLU A 72 0.09 -2.56 -0.62
CA GLU A 72 1.08 -1.52 -0.87
C GLU A 72 0.93 -0.37 0.13
N GLY A 73 -0.30 0.11 0.34
CA GLY A 73 -0.56 1.20 1.30
C GLY A 73 -0.19 0.83 2.74
N LEU A 74 -0.45 -0.41 3.16
CA LEU A 74 -0.09 -0.89 4.49
C LEU A 74 1.43 -1.05 4.64
N GLU A 75 2.10 -1.60 3.63
CA GLU A 75 3.55 -1.81 3.65
C GLU A 75 4.30 -0.48 3.71
N GLU A 76 3.94 0.47 2.85
CA GLU A 76 4.52 1.82 2.88
C GLU A 76 4.22 2.56 4.19
N GLY A 77 2.97 2.51 4.65
CA GLY A 77 2.54 3.20 5.86
C GLY A 77 3.27 2.65 7.10
N LEU A 78 3.40 1.33 7.20
CA LEU A 78 4.10 0.68 8.30
C LEU A 78 5.59 0.99 8.27
N GLN A 79 6.23 0.95 7.09
CA GLN A 79 7.65 1.25 6.97
C GLN A 79 7.97 2.69 7.36
N LYS A 80 7.21 3.66 6.85
CA LYS A 80 7.37 5.08 7.20
C LYS A 80 7.13 5.32 8.69
N GLY A 81 6.01 4.82 9.21
CA GLY A 81 5.67 4.99 10.63
C GLY A 81 6.68 4.35 11.58
N LEU A 82 7.20 3.16 11.25
CA LEU A 82 8.22 2.50 12.06
C LEU A 82 9.55 3.26 12.03
N GLN A 83 9.95 3.77 10.86
CA GLN A 83 11.20 4.52 10.73
C GLN A 83 11.14 5.84 11.50
N GLU A 84 10.06 6.61 11.33
CA GLU A 84 9.84 7.87 12.05
C GLU A 84 9.77 7.63 13.56
N GLY A 85 8.94 6.67 13.99
CA GLY A 85 8.79 6.34 15.42
C GLY A 85 10.08 5.86 16.08
N LEU A 86 10.90 5.07 15.38
CA LEU A 86 12.20 4.63 15.90
C LEU A 86 13.18 5.82 16.03
N GLN A 87 13.25 6.70 15.04
CA GLN A 87 14.12 7.88 15.08
C GLN A 87 13.71 8.83 16.21
N GLU A 88 12.41 9.14 16.32
CA GLU A 88 11.88 9.96 17.41
C GLU A 88 12.17 9.34 18.78
N GLY A 89 11.92 8.04 18.93
CA GLY A 89 12.18 7.31 20.18
C GLY A 89 13.66 7.32 20.58
N ILE A 90 14.58 7.17 19.62
CA ILE A 90 16.03 7.27 19.88
C ILE A 90 16.38 8.69 20.36
N ILE A 91 15.92 9.72 19.67
CA ILE A 91 16.21 11.12 20.02
C ILE A 91 15.62 11.47 21.40
N GLU A 92 14.38 11.07 21.68
CA GLU A 92 13.74 11.30 22.98
C GLU A 92 14.49 10.55 24.09
N GLY A 93 14.92 9.30 23.82
CA GLY A 93 15.76 8.52 24.72
C GLY A 93 17.06 9.23 25.07
N LYS A 94 17.79 9.72 24.06
CA LYS A 94 19.02 10.50 24.24
C LYS A 94 18.78 11.76 25.08
N LYS A 95 17.74 12.53 24.75
CA LYS A 95 17.36 13.73 25.52
C LYS A 95 17.00 13.40 26.97
N LYS A 96 16.23 12.33 27.20
CA LYS A 96 15.84 11.87 28.54
C LYS A 96 17.07 11.48 29.37
N THR A 97 18.00 10.73 28.78
CA THR A 97 19.28 10.38 29.41
C THR A 97 20.04 11.64 29.79
N ALA A 98 20.22 12.58 28.85
CA ALA A 98 20.90 13.84 29.12
C ALA A 98 20.26 14.65 30.25
N LYS A 99 18.92 14.79 30.24
CA LYS A 99 18.17 15.49 31.30
C LYS A 99 18.38 14.85 32.67
N ASN A 100 18.42 13.51 32.74
CA ASN A 100 18.65 12.80 34.01
C ASN A 100 20.09 13.01 34.52
N LEU A 101 21.09 12.95 33.64
CA LEU A 101 22.49 13.16 34.01
C LEU A 101 22.76 14.61 34.45
N LEU A 102 22.14 15.60 33.79
CA LEU A 102 22.20 17.01 34.19
C LEU A 102 21.60 17.24 35.59
N LYS A 103 20.49 16.59 35.92
CA LYS A 103 19.89 16.65 37.27
C LYS A 103 20.80 16.09 38.36
N LEU A 104 21.70 15.16 38.00
CA LEU A 104 22.76 14.65 38.88
C LEU A 104 23.98 15.59 38.97
N ARG A 105 23.91 16.77 38.33
CA ARG A 105 24.98 17.79 38.29
C ARG A 105 26.28 17.30 37.66
N LEU A 106 26.19 16.37 36.71
CA LEU A 106 27.35 15.94 35.92
C LEU A 106 27.80 17.07 34.96
N PRO A 107 29.11 17.16 34.65
CA PRO A 107 29.64 18.10 33.66
C PRO A 107 29.01 17.91 32.29
N THR A 108 28.76 19.01 31.59
CA THR A 108 28.07 19.03 30.28
C THR A 108 28.78 18.17 29.24
N GLU A 109 30.12 18.13 29.28
CA GLU A 109 30.96 17.33 28.38
C GLU A 109 30.72 15.83 28.57
N GLN A 110 30.66 15.37 29.84
CA GLN A 110 30.38 13.97 30.16
C GLN A 110 28.94 13.58 29.81
N VAL A 111 27.99 14.51 29.96
CA VAL A 111 26.60 14.28 29.58
C VAL A 111 26.47 14.15 28.06
N ALA A 112 27.13 15.01 27.29
CA ALA A 112 27.13 14.98 25.83
C ALA A 112 27.67 13.65 25.32
N GLU A 113 28.79 13.19 25.88
CA GLU A 113 29.38 11.89 25.56
C GLU A 113 28.44 10.73 25.90
N ALA A 114 27.92 10.67 27.13
CA ALA A 114 27.10 9.54 27.59
C ALA A 114 25.70 9.48 26.95
N ALA A 115 25.13 10.62 26.58
CA ALA A 115 23.84 10.69 25.90
C ALA A 115 23.96 10.67 24.36
N GLU A 116 25.20 10.67 23.83
CA GLU A 116 25.50 10.77 22.40
C GLU A 116 24.79 11.98 21.75
N LEU A 117 24.90 13.14 22.39
CA LEU A 117 24.39 14.43 21.93
C LEU A 117 25.54 15.41 21.76
N SER A 118 25.32 16.45 20.95
CA SER A 118 26.25 17.58 20.90
C SER A 118 26.24 18.36 22.21
N ILE A 119 27.35 19.06 22.49
CA ILE A 119 27.44 19.92 23.67
C ILE A 119 26.36 21.01 23.60
N GLU A 120 26.12 21.57 22.42
CA GLU A 120 25.09 22.59 22.17
C GLU A 120 23.69 22.10 22.54
N GLU A 121 23.32 20.87 22.14
CA GLU A 121 22.04 20.26 22.51
C GLU A 121 21.92 20.09 24.02
N VAL A 122 22.98 19.60 24.69
CA VAL A 122 22.97 19.44 26.15
C VAL A 122 22.87 20.80 26.86
N MET A 123 23.56 21.83 26.37
CA MET A 123 23.43 23.20 26.91
C MET A 123 22.01 23.74 26.75
N GLN A 124 21.35 23.47 25.63
CA GLN A 124 19.97 23.87 25.42
C GLN A 124 19.03 23.16 26.39
N LEU A 125 19.18 21.83 26.56
CA LEU A 125 18.41 21.06 27.54
C LEU A 125 18.65 21.54 28.98
N LYS A 126 19.88 21.96 29.30
CA LYS A 126 20.21 22.52 30.60
C LYS A 126 19.46 23.82 30.88
N LYS A 127 19.39 24.73 29.90
CA LYS A 127 18.58 25.97 29.99
C LYS A 127 17.10 25.67 30.20
N GLU A 128 16.55 24.70 29.47
CA GLU A 128 15.15 24.27 29.64
C GLU A 128 14.84 23.78 31.07
N ILE A 129 15.78 23.07 31.70
CA ILE A 129 15.62 22.55 33.07
C ILE A 129 15.78 23.66 34.11
N GLU A 130 16.72 24.58 33.91
CA GLU A 130 17.07 25.64 34.85
C GLU A 130 16.10 26.83 34.81
N GLY A 131 15.16 26.85 33.87
CA GLY A 131 14.01 27.77 33.87
C GLY A 131 14.38 29.23 33.62
N VAL A 132 15.22 29.48 32.60
CA VAL A 132 15.53 30.83 32.08
C VAL A 132 15.04 30.96 30.64
#